data_AF-A0A8J8WNE9-F1
#
_entry.id   AF-A0A8J8WNE9-F1
#
_cell.length_a   1.000
_cell.length_b   1.000
_cell.length_c   1.000
_cell.angle_alpha   90.00
_cell.angle_beta   90.00
_cell.angle_gamma   90.00
#
_symmetry.space_group_name_H-M   'P 1'
#
loop_
_entity.id
_entity.type
_entity.pdbx_description
1 polymer ?
#
loop_
_entity_poly.entity_id
_entity_poly.type
_entity_poly.pdbx_seq_one_letter_code
_entity_poly.pdbx_strand_id
1 'polypeptide(L)'
;MDCQPVGGSVAPLSTSDDLRAMFGKNRGIQGHQNSCYLDATLFSMFAFTSVFDSLLFRPQTSHDIKEYNEVQRVLREEIVNPLRANLFVRADRIMKLRTMLDHLSSVRGLTTEEKGTRQHNKGVQESRCRKSSYG
;
A
#
# COMPACT_ATOMS: atom_id res chain seq x y z
N MET A 1 12.78 1.63 16.91
CA MET A 1 11.74 2.59 16.49
C MET A 1 10.45 1.80 16.39
N ASP A 2 9.61 1.89 17.41
CA ASP A 2 8.37 1.11 17.44
C ASP A 2 7.30 1.81 16.61
N CYS A 3 6.73 1.11 15.63
CA CYS A 3 5.62 1.61 14.82
C CYS A 3 4.32 1.15 15.47
N GLN A 4 3.87 1.89 16.48
CA GLN A 4 2.63 1.61 17.20
C GLN A 4 1.42 2.04 16.38
N PRO A 5 0.31 1.30 16.43
CA PRO A 5 -0.95 1.74 15.83
C PRO A 5 -1.41 3.06 16.45
N VAL A 6 -1.92 3.97 15.62
CA VAL A 6 -2.48 5.25 16.05
C VAL A 6 -3.97 5.24 15.75
N GLY A 7 -4.80 5.24 16.79
CA GLY A 7 -6.26 5.26 16.67
C GLY A 7 -6.82 6.64 16.29
N GLY A 8 -8.13 6.70 16.02
CA GLY A 8 -8.83 7.95 15.74
C GLY A 8 -8.60 8.49 14.32
N SER A 9 -8.75 9.81 14.16
CA SER A 9 -8.54 10.52 12.91
C SER A 9 -7.33 11.46 13.02
N VAL A 10 -6.40 11.33 12.09
CA VAL A 10 -5.21 12.18 12.00
C VAL A 10 -5.28 12.96 10.70
N ALA A 11 -5.16 14.29 10.79
CA ALA A 11 -5.21 15.17 9.63
C ALA A 11 -4.00 14.94 8.70
N PRO A 12 -4.15 15.11 7.38
CA PRO A 12 -3.02 15.08 6.46
C PRO A 12 -1.99 16.16 6.78
N LEU A 13 -0.75 15.90 6.38
CA LEU A 13 0.34 16.87 6.46
C LEU A 13 0.01 18.05 5.54
N SER A 14 -0.02 19.27 6.07
CA SER A 14 -0.50 20.45 5.33
C SER A 14 0.35 21.68 5.51
N THR A 15 1.23 21.71 6.52
CA THR A 15 2.10 22.86 6.79
C THR A 15 3.45 22.71 6.11
N SER A 16 4.15 23.83 5.88
CA SER A 16 5.54 23.82 5.42
C SER A 16 6.48 23.16 6.43
N ASP A 17 6.18 23.23 7.73
CA ASP A 17 6.95 22.56 8.77
C ASP A 17 6.78 21.04 8.73
N ASP A 18 5.56 20.54 8.45
CA ASP A 18 5.32 19.11 8.23
C ASP A 18 6.11 18.59 7.04
N LEU A 19 6.07 19.32 5.91
CA LEU A 19 6.87 19.00 4.73
C LEU A 19 8.36 18.96 5.07
N ARG A 20 8.85 19.92 5.86
CA ARG A 20 10.25 19.94 6.27
C ARG A 20 10.60 18.74 7.16
N ALA A 21 9.71 18.38 8.09
CA ALA A 21 9.88 17.26 9.00
C ALA A 21 9.89 15.90 8.28
N MET A 22 9.26 15.82 7.09
CA MET A 22 9.27 14.64 6.23
C MET A 22 10.62 14.36 5.53
N PHE A 23 11.53 15.33 5.48
CA PHE A 23 12.87 15.08 4.93
C PHE A 23 13.78 14.49 6.01
N GLY A 24 14.47 13.39 5.68
CA GLY A 24 15.46 12.77 6.56
C GLY A 24 15.45 11.25 6.49
N LYS A 25 16.35 10.62 7.25
CA LYS A 25 16.37 9.16 7.42
C LYS A 25 15.16 8.72 8.25
N ASN A 26 14.62 7.53 7.95
CA ASN A 26 13.46 6.96 8.64
C ASN A 26 12.23 7.88 8.59
N ARG A 27 11.97 8.47 7.42
CA ARG A 27 10.74 9.20 7.12
C ARG A 27 9.98 8.54 5.97
N GLY A 28 8.66 8.67 5.97
CA GLY A 28 7.77 8.03 5.01
C GLY A 28 7.57 6.54 5.28
N ILE A 29 7.36 5.77 4.22
CA ILE A 29 7.12 4.33 4.31
C ILE A 29 8.42 3.59 4.01
N GLN A 30 8.83 2.71 4.92
CA GLN A 30 10.00 1.86 4.74
C GLN A 30 9.71 0.78 3.67
N GLY A 31 10.43 0.83 2.55
CA GLY A 31 10.27 -0.15 1.48
C GLY A 31 10.88 -1.52 1.80
N HIS A 32 10.25 -2.59 1.30
CA HIS A 32 10.71 -3.97 1.46
C HIS A 32 10.19 -4.90 0.35
N GLN A 33 11.02 -5.82 -0.17
CA GLN A 33 10.57 -6.92 -1.04
C GLN A 33 9.56 -6.54 -2.15
N ASN A 34 9.93 -5.56 -2.99
CA ASN A 34 9.10 -5.07 -4.10
C ASN A 34 7.74 -4.48 -3.67
N SER A 35 7.58 -4.02 -2.42
CA SER A 35 6.41 -3.27 -1.96
C SER A 35 6.32 -1.85 -2.53
N CYS A 36 7.34 -1.37 -3.26
CA CYS A 36 7.48 0.03 -3.65
C CYS A 36 6.26 0.62 -4.38
N TYR A 37 5.51 -0.20 -5.13
CA TYR A 37 4.27 0.24 -5.76
C TYR A 37 3.21 0.60 -4.72
N LEU A 38 3.05 -0.24 -3.69
CA LEU A 38 2.09 -0.04 -2.61
C LEU A 38 2.54 1.10 -1.70
N ASP A 39 3.84 1.18 -1.40
CA ASP A 39 4.43 2.26 -0.59
C ASP A 39 4.17 3.63 -1.24
N ALA A 40 4.49 3.76 -2.53
CA ALA A 40 4.30 5.01 -3.26
C ALA A 40 2.81 5.38 -3.39
N THR A 41 1.94 4.39 -3.67
CA THR A 41 0.49 4.62 -3.74
C THR A 41 -0.07 5.11 -2.39
N LEU A 42 0.25 4.44 -1.29
CA LEU A 42 -0.23 4.84 0.04
C LEU A 42 0.29 6.22 0.44
N PHE A 43 1.56 6.49 0.18
CA PHE A 43 2.17 7.78 0.46
C PHE A 43 1.47 8.92 -0.31
N SER A 44 1.33 8.77 -1.63
CA SER A 44 0.72 9.78 -2.50
C SER A 44 -0.76 10.03 -2.20
N MET A 45 -1.52 8.98 -1.89
CA MET A 45 -2.95 9.10 -1.61
C MET A 45 -3.24 9.66 -0.22
N PHE A 46 -2.42 9.36 0.79
CA PHE A 46 -2.82 9.63 2.18
C PHE A 46 -1.91 10.59 2.95
N ALA A 47 -0.68 10.85 2.52
CA ALA A 47 0.23 11.69 3.33
C ALA A 47 -0.23 13.16 3.41
N PHE A 48 -0.61 13.76 2.27
CA PHE A 48 -0.82 15.21 2.13
C PHE A 48 -2.24 15.61 1.72
N THR A 49 -3.16 14.65 1.59
CA THR A 49 -4.54 14.92 1.16
C THR A 49 -5.55 14.10 1.96
N SER A 50 -6.72 14.69 2.20
CA SER A 50 -7.87 14.06 2.85
C SER A 50 -8.93 13.56 1.85
N VAL A 51 -8.70 13.73 0.54
CA VAL A 51 -9.64 13.34 -0.53
C VAL A 51 -10.03 11.86 -0.42
N PHE A 52 -9.12 11.01 0.08
CA PHE A 52 -9.32 9.58 0.22
C PHE A 52 -9.72 9.14 1.64
N ASP A 53 -9.90 10.06 2.58
CA ASP A 53 -10.21 9.73 3.98
C ASP A 53 -11.57 9.06 4.11
N SER A 54 -12.48 9.30 3.17
CA SER A 54 -13.74 8.55 3.08
C SER A 54 -13.52 7.04 3.07
N LEU A 55 -12.44 6.53 2.47
CA LEU A 55 -12.09 5.11 2.47
C LEU A 55 -11.69 4.58 3.86
N LEU A 56 -11.12 5.44 4.71
CA LEU A 56 -10.61 5.10 6.05
C LEU A 56 -11.72 5.06 7.11
N PHE A 57 -12.82 5.78 6.86
CA PHE A 57 -13.91 5.96 7.83
C PHE A 57 -15.27 5.48 7.33
N ARG A 58 -15.39 5.02 6.08
CA ARG A 58 -16.66 4.46 5.57
C ARG A 58 -17.05 3.23 6.40
N PRO A 59 -18.27 3.20 6.96
CA PRO A 59 -18.74 2.02 7.69
C PRO A 59 -18.89 0.81 6.75
N GLN A 60 -18.70 -0.39 7.28
CA GLN A 60 -19.00 -1.63 6.58
C GLN A 60 -20.50 -1.73 6.28
N THR A 61 -20.84 -2.20 5.09
CA THR A 61 -22.21 -2.51 4.67
C THR A 61 -22.36 -4.01 4.45
N SER A 62 -23.60 -4.46 4.26
CA SER A 62 -23.93 -5.86 3.97
C SER A 62 -23.32 -6.40 2.68
N HIS A 63 -22.87 -5.53 1.77
CA HIS A 63 -22.25 -5.90 0.50
C HIS A 63 -20.73 -6.09 0.59
N ASP A 64 -20.13 -5.80 1.75
CA ASP A 64 -18.70 -5.91 1.95
C ASP A 64 -18.27 -7.31 2.40
N ILE A 65 -16.98 -7.59 2.18
CA ILE A 65 -16.33 -8.79 2.67
C ILE A 65 -16.24 -8.81 4.21
N LYS A 66 -16.13 -10.00 4.79
CA LYS A 66 -16.04 -10.18 6.25
C LYS A 66 -14.81 -9.49 6.85
N GLU A 67 -13.72 -9.45 6.10
CA GLU A 67 -12.43 -8.90 6.49
C GLU A 67 -12.36 -7.37 6.34
N TYR A 68 -13.41 -6.71 5.84
CA TYR A 68 -13.41 -5.29 5.51
C TYR A 68 -12.93 -4.42 6.68
N ASN A 69 -13.49 -4.65 7.87
CA ASN A 69 -13.12 -3.88 9.06
C ASN A 69 -11.66 -4.06 9.44
N GLU A 70 -11.11 -5.27 9.33
CA GLU A 70 -9.70 -5.50 9.67
C GLU A 70 -8.76 -4.87 8.64
N VAL A 71 -9.09 -4.97 7.34
CA VAL A 71 -8.29 -4.31 6.28
C VAL A 71 -8.33 -2.80 6.46
N GLN A 72 -9.51 -2.24 6.72
CA GLN A 72 -9.68 -0.81 6.97
C GLN A 72 -8.93 -0.37 8.23
N ARG A 73 -9.00 -1.15 9.31
CA ARG A 73 -8.28 -0.86 10.57
C ARG A 73 -6.77 -0.87 10.38
N VAL A 74 -6.21 -1.85 9.66
CA VAL A 74 -4.78 -1.90 9.33
C VAL A 74 -4.37 -0.70 8.49
N LEU A 75 -5.13 -0.40 7.43
CA LEU A 75 -4.87 0.75 6.57
C LEU A 75 -4.89 2.07 7.36
N ARG A 76 -5.92 2.28 8.18
CA ARG A 76 -6.09 3.52 8.95
C ARG A 76 -5.09 3.61 10.10
N GLU A 77 -5.10 2.64 11.01
CA GLU A 77 -4.45 2.77 12.31
C GLU A 77 -3.00 2.31 12.31
N GLU A 78 -2.62 1.39 11.42
CA GLU A 78 -1.25 0.86 11.37
C GLU A 78 -0.40 1.49 10.26
N ILE A 79 -1.01 2.20 9.31
CA ILE A 79 -0.31 2.80 8.16
C ILE A 79 -0.57 4.31 8.06
N VAL A 80 -1.80 4.74 7.77
CA VAL A 80 -2.08 6.16 7.46
C VAL A 80 -1.89 7.05 8.68
N ASN A 81 -2.46 6.68 9.83
CA ASN A 81 -2.34 7.50 11.03
C ASN A 81 -0.89 7.57 11.53
N PRO A 82 -0.10 6.48 11.60
CA PRO A 82 1.33 6.56 11.92
C PRO A 82 2.14 7.36 10.88
N LEU A 83 1.79 7.28 9.59
CA LEU A 83 2.43 8.08 8.55
C LEU A 83 2.21 9.58 8.79
N ARG A 84 0.99 9.98 9.17
CA ARG A 84 0.66 11.39 9.42
C ARG A 84 1.15 11.89 10.78
N ALA A 85 1.08 11.08 11.82
CA ALA A 85 1.44 11.48 13.18
C ALA A 85 2.95 11.35 13.47
N ASN A 86 3.56 10.26 13.03
CA ASN A 86 4.95 9.92 13.36
C ASN A 86 5.89 10.10 12.18
N LEU A 87 5.35 10.41 10.99
CA LEU A 87 6.09 10.61 9.75
C LEU A 87 6.88 9.37 9.30
N PHE A 88 6.55 8.19 9.84
CA PHE A 88 7.27 6.95 9.56
C PHE A 88 6.37 5.72 9.74
N VAL A 89 6.45 4.81 8.77
CA VAL A 89 5.79 3.49 8.82
C VAL A 89 6.82 2.41 8.49
N ARG A 90 6.88 1.38 9.33
CA ARG A 90 7.75 0.22 9.11
C ARG A 90 7.18 -0.72 8.06
N ALA A 91 8.08 -1.42 7.36
CA ALA A 91 7.70 -2.29 6.24
C ALA A 91 6.79 -3.46 6.65
N ASP A 92 6.87 -3.92 7.90
CA ASP A 92 6.03 -5.00 8.43
C ASP A 92 4.54 -4.65 8.38
N ARG A 93 4.18 -3.38 8.55
CA ARG A 93 2.80 -2.90 8.42
C ARG A 93 2.29 -3.00 6.98
N ILE A 94 3.15 -2.68 6.02
CA ILE A 94 2.83 -2.81 4.60
C ILE A 94 2.71 -4.28 4.20
N MET A 95 3.61 -5.13 4.69
CA MET A 95 3.56 -6.57 4.43
C MET A 95 2.29 -7.20 5.01
N LYS A 96 1.87 -6.79 6.22
CA LYS A 96 0.59 -7.21 6.79
C LYS A 96 -0.58 -6.89 5.86
N LEU A 97 -0.69 -5.64 5.38
CA LEU A 97 -1.72 -5.24 4.43
C LEU A 97 -1.65 -6.06 3.13
N ARG A 98 -0.45 -6.24 2.58
CA ARG A 98 -0.24 -7.03 1.35
C ARG A 98 -0.72 -8.46 1.51
N THR A 99 -0.34 -9.15 2.60
CA THR A 99 -0.78 -10.53 2.87
C THR A 99 -2.30 -10.63 2.97
N MET A 100 -2.97 -9.65 3.59
CA MET A 100 -4.43 -9.62 3.63
C MET A 100 -5.05 -9.47 2.23
N LEU A 101 -4.52 -8.57 1.39
CA LEU A 101 -4.99 -8.39 0.02
C LEU A 101 -4.74 -9.63 -0.86
N ASP A 102 -3.58 -10.28 -0.69
CA ASP A 102 -3.23 -11.52 -1.40
C ASP A 102 -4.17 -12.68 -0.99
N HIS A 103 -4.48 -12.81 0.30
CA HIS A 103 -5.45 -13.80 0.77
C HIS A 103 -6.85 -13.56 0.19
N LEU A 104 -7.31 -12.31 0.19
CA LEU A 104 -8.62 -11.94 -0.36
C LEU A 104 -8.73 -12.16 -1.87
N SER A 105 -7.65 -11.95 -2.61
CA SER A 105 -7.62 -12.24 -4.05
C SER A 105 -7.57 -13.74 -4.32
N SER A 106 -6.85 -14.51 -3.50
CA SER A 106 -6.81 -15.97 -3.59
C SER A 106 -8.14 -16.63 -3.24
N VAL A 107 -8.86 -16.12 -2.23
CA VAL A 107 -10.18 -16.65 -1.81
C VAL A 107 -11.27 -16.24 -2.79
N ARG A 108 -11.18 -15.04 -3.40
CA ARG A 108 -12.08 -14.59 -4.48
C ARG A 108 -11.73 -15.15 -5.86
N GLY A 109 -11.09 -16.32 -5.93
CA GLY A 109 -10.84 -17.08 -7.15
C GLY A 109 -12.10 -17.60 -7.88
N LEU A 110 -13.23 -16.90 -7.80
CA LEU A 110 -14.48 -17.14 -8.50
C LEU A 110 -15.19 -15.77 -8.69
N THR A 111 -14.99 -15.13 -9.85
CA THR A 111 -16.01 -14.76 -10.85
C THR A 111 -15.40 -13.85 -11.92
N THR A 112 -15.42 -14.37 -13.16
CA THR A 112 -15.33 -13.69 -14.46
C THR A 112 -14.13 -12.78 -14.75
N GLU A 113 -13.20 -13.33 -15.52
CA GLU A 113 -12.39 -12.65 -16.55
C GLU A 113 -11.82 -11.27 -16.21
N GLU A 114 -10.83 -11.23 -15.32
CA GLU A 114 -9.71 -10.34 -15.59
C GLU A 114 -8.42 -11.12 -15.32
N LYS A 115 -7.87 -11.67 -16.42
CA LYS A 115 -6.53 -12.23 -16.43
C LYS A 115 -5.56 -11.06 -16.27
N GLY A 116 -5.33 -10.65 -15.02
CA GLY A 116 -4.24 -9.77 -14.64
C GLY A 116 -2.93 -10.32 -15.23
N THR A 117 -2.30 -9.52 -16.07
CA THR A 117 -1.13 -9.83 -16.91
C THR A 117 0.15 -10.06 -16.11
N ARG A 118 0.20 -11.09 -15.25
CA ARG A 118 1.46 -11.48 -14.56
C ARG A 118 1.76 -12.97 -14.43
N GLN A 119 1.01 -13.87 -15.07
CA GLN A 119 1.52 -15.19 -15.41
C GLN A 119 0.77 -15.73 -16.62
N HIS A 120 1.38 -15.63 -17.81
CA HIS A 120 1.25 -16.55 -18.95
C HIS A 120 2.20 -16.06 -20.05
N ASN A 121 3.52 -16.12 -19.80
CA ASN A 121 4.53 -16.22 -20.85
C ASN A 121 5.88 -16.64 -20.26
N LYS A 122 5.94 -17.87 -19.73
CA LYS A 122 7.21 -18.62 -19.67
C LYS A 122 7.31 -19.53 -20.90
N GLY A 123 7.14 -18.95 -22.09
CA GLY A 123 7.11 -19.69 -23.35
C GLY A 123 7.33 -18.88 -24.63
N VAL A 124 7.61 -17.57 -24.54
CA VAL A 124 7.98 -16.76 -25.72
C VAL A 124 8.99 -15.69 -25.30
N GLN A 125 10.21 -16.11 -24.91
CA GLN A 125 11.32 -15.15 -24.79
C GLN A 125 12.71 -15.75 -25.03
N GLU A 126 12.78 -16.88 -25.73
CA GLU A 126 14.04 -17.49 -26.13
C GLU A 126 14.33 -17.35 -27.64
N SER A 127 13.89 -16.24 -28.24
CA SER A 127 14.14 -15.98 -29.67
C SER A 127 14.50 -14.53 -30.02
N ARG A 128 14.80 -13.68 -29.02
CA ARG A 128 15.12 -12.26 -29.28
C ARG A 128 16.35 -11.71 -28.56
N CYS A 129 17.33 -12.58 -28.28
CA CYS A 129 18.67 -12.18 -27.86
C CYS A 129 19.79 -12.82 -28.72
N ARG A 130 19.56 -12.91 -30.03
CA ARG A 130 20.64 -13.05 -31.02
C ARG A 130 20.38 -12.04 -32.14
N LYS A 131 20.98 -10.86 -32.00
CA LYS A 131 21.50 -9.96 -33.05
C LYS A 131 21.78 -8.59 -32.43
N SER A 132 22.94 -8.48 -31.80
CA SER A 132 23.76 -7.27 -31.84
C SER A 132 25.18 -7.66 -31.44
N SER A 133 25.94 -8.14 -32.43
CA SER A 133 27.41 -8.11 -32.39
C SER A 133 27.80 -7.65 -33.80
N TYR A 134 27.77 -6.33 -33.99
CA TYR A 134 28.65 -5.66 -34.94
C TYR A 134 29.66 -4.91 -34.08
N GLY A 135 30.93 -5.21 -34.35
CA GLY A 135 32.10 -4.95 -33.54
C GLY A 135 33.08 -6.06 -33.84
#